data_AF-A0A9R0JPQ5-F1
#
_entry.id   AF-A0A9R0JPQ5-F1
#
_cell.length_a   1.000
_cell.length_b   1.000
_cell.length_c   1.000
_cell.angle_alpha   90.00
_cell.angle_beta   90.00
_cell.angle_gamma   90.00
#
_symmetry.space_group_name_H-M   'P 1'
#
loop_
_entity.id
_entity.type
_entity.pdbx_description
1 polymer ?
#
loop_
_entity_poly.entity_id
_entity_poly.type
_entity_poly.pdbx_seq_one_letter_code
_entity_poly.pdbx_strand_id
1 'polypeptide(L)'
;MIAEATRFEYIEKFILEHFDEFEIMPDLKMIKLETNWQATTLGIKTSNKKGEIKPVIDLTYDNDKPWIVSKVSQIAPDMGLFKYEGGSSSNLASRFYKVLMNVFRVNNNIGDDEAAEL
;
A
#
# COMPACT_ATOMS: atom_id res chain seq x y z
N MET A 1 12.55 11.20 -0.49
CA MET A 1 11.38 11.97 0.00
C MET A 1 10.25 11.99 -1.02
N ILE A 2 10.28 12.80 -2.09
CA ILE A 2 9.10 13.00 -2.95
C ILE A 2 8.54 11.70 -3.58
N ALA A 3 9.37 10.94 -4.30
CA ALA A 3 8.89 9.74 -5.01
C ALA A 3 8.38 8.65 -4.05
N GLU A 4 9.04 8.48 -2.92
CA GLU A 4 8.67 7.45 -1.93
C GLU A 4 7.44 7.86 -1.12
N ALA A 5 7.30 9.14 -0.76
CA ALA A 5 6.09 9.68 -0.16
C ALA A 5 4.86 9.54 -1.08
N THR A 6 5.04 9.64 -2.40
CA THR A 6 3.93 9.36 -3.34
C THR A 6 3.60 7.86 -3.40
N ARG A 7 4.58 6.98 -3.24
CA ARG A 7 4.37 5.52 -3.29
C ARG A 7 3.77 4.96 -2.01
N PHE A 8 4.06 5.58 -0.87
CA PHE A 8 3.69 5.09 0.44
C PHE A 8 3.09 6.21 1.29
N GLU A 9 1.81 6.07 1.62
CA GLU A 9 1.10 6.97 2.55
C GLU A 9 1.77 6.97 3.93
N TYR A 10 2.42 5.86 4.32
CA TYR A 10 3.23 5.81 5.53
C TYR A 10 4.36 6.84 5.54
N ILE A 11 5.09 6.97 4.43
CA ILE A 11 6.22 7.90 4.31
C ILE A 11 5.72 9.35 4.27
N GLU A 12 4.59 9.60 3.60
CA GLU A 12 3.92 10.91 3.63
C GLU A 12 3.57 11.32 5.06
N LYS A 13 2.89 10.45 5.82
CA LYS A 13 2.51 10.73 7.22
C LYS A 13 3.74 10.95 8.10
N PHE A 14 4.76 10.13 7.95
CA PHE A 14 6.00 10.29 8.71
C PHE A 14 6.65 11.66 8.49
N ILE A 15 6.72 12.12 7.23
CA ILE A 15 7.25 13.45 6.89
C ILE A 15 6.40 14.56 7.50
N LEU A 16 5.07 14.43 7.47
CA LEU A 16 4.18 15.43 8.07
C LEU A 16 4.31 15.50 9.59
N GLU A 17 4.48 14.36 10.26
CA GLU A 17 4.66 14.28 11.71
C GLU A 17 5.98 14.91 12.18
N HIS A 18 7.03 14.87 11.35
CA HIS A 18 8.38 15.36 11.66
C HIS A 18 8.74 16.61 10.84
N PHE A 19 7.75 17.33 10.31
CA PHE A 19 7.95 18.42 9.34
C PHE A 19 8.82 19.56 9.89
N ASP A 20 8.74 19.81 11.19
CA ASP A 20 9.48 20.88 11.88
C ASP A 20 10.87 20.44 12.39
N GLU A 21 11.26 19.18 12.14
CA GLU A 21 12.54 18.64 12.60
C GLU A 21 13.68 19.00 11.63
N PHE A 22 14.85 19.31 12.21
CA PHE A 22 16.03 19.72 11.45
C PHE A 22 16.64 18.57 10.63
N GLU A 23 16.54 17.33 11.13
CA GLU A 23 17.01 16.12 10.46
C GLU A 23 16.00 15.00 10.63
N ILE A 24 15.45 14.52 9.51
CA ILE A 24 14.52 13.38 9.48
C ILE A 24 15.31 12.15 9.00
N MET A 25 15.54 11.19 9.89
CA MET A 25 16.15 9.91 9.51
C MET A 25 15.07 8.87 9.18
N PRO A 26 15.23 8.10 8.07
CA PRO A 26 14.29 7.04 7.74
C PRO A 26 14.38 5.90 8.77
N ASP A 27 13.24 5.55 9.35
CA ASP A 27 13.06 4.35 10.14
C ASP A 27 13.20 3.05 9.30
N LEU A 28 13.28 1.92 10.01
CA LEU A 28 13.42 0.60 9.39
C LEU A 28 12.22 0.22 8.52
N LYS A 29 11.01 0.67 8.87
CA LYS A 29 9.79 0.36 8.12
C LYS A 29 9.81 1.06 6.76
N MET A 30 10.20 2.33 6.69
CA MET A 30 10.37 3.06 5.44
C MET A 30 11.37 2.37 4.53
N ILE A 31 12.54 2.03 5.06
CA ILE A 31 13.59 1.33 4.28
C ILE A 31 13.04 0.02 3.70
N LYS A 32 12.29 -0.76 4.49
CA LYS A 32 11.70 -2.03 4.04
C LYS A 32 10.58 -1.82 3.02
N LEU A 33 9.73 -0.81 3.18
CA LEU A 33 8.70 -0.47 2.21
C LEU A 33 9.33 -0.09 0.86
N GLU A 34 10.30 0.83 0.87
CA GLU A 34 11.00 1.28 -0.34
C GLU A 34 11.67 0.11 -1.08
N THR A 35 12.44 -0.71 -0.35
CA THR A 35 13.18 -1.83 -0.94
C THR A 35 12.27 -2.97 -1.43
N ASN A 36 11.08 -3.13 -0.84
CA ASN A 36 10.12 -4.18 -1.18
C ASN A 36 8.92 -3.66 -1.98
N TRP A 37 8.95 -2.43 -2.53
CA TRP A 37 7.80 -1.85 -3.24
C TRP A 37 7.27 -2.78 -4.34
N GLN A 38 8.15 -3.31 -5.18
CA GLN A 38 7.77 -4.22 -6.27
C GLN A 38 7.20 -5.56 -5.75
N ALA A 39 7.79 -6.14 -4.71
CA ALA A 39 7.28 -7.38 -4.13
C ALA A 39 5.89 -7.17 -3.54
N THR A 40 5.66 -6.00 -2.92
CA THR A 40 4.38 -5.57 -2.37
C THR A 40 3.32 -5.41 -3.44
N THR A 41 3.63 -4.68 -4.51
CA THR A 41 2.69 -4.44 -5.60
C THR A 41 2.35 -5.73 -6.32
N LEU A 42 3.33 -6.60 -6.54
CA LEU A 42 3.12 -7.92 -7.14
C LEU A 42 2.30 -8.83 -6.23
N GLY A 43 2.61 -8.90 -4.94
CA GLY A 43 1.89 -9.74 -3.98
C GLY A 43 0.44 -9.32 -3.79
N ILE A 44 0.17 -8.01 -3.79
CA ILE A 44 -1.19 -7.49 -3.83
C ILE A 44 -1.85 -7.92 -5.14
N LYS A 45 -1.22 -7.66 -6.29
CA LYS A 45 -1.73 -8.02 -7.62
C LYS A 45 -2.00 -9.51 -7.82
N THR A 46 -1.28 -10.40 -7.16
CA THR A 46 -1.48 -11.85 -7.29
C THR A 46 -2.32 -12.44 -6.15
N SER A 47 -2.80 -11.61 -5.22
CA SER A 47 -3.64 -12.05 -4.11
C SER A 47 -4.95 -12.69 -4.59
N ASN A 48 -5.47 -13.61 -3.78
CA ASN A 48 -6.73 -14.26 -4.08
C ASN A 48 -7.95 -13.36 -3.76
N LYS A 49 -9.16 -13.83 -4.05
CA LYS A 49 -10.40 -13.07 -3.82
C LYS A 49 -10.65 -12.68 -2.34
N LYS A 50 -9.99 -13.36 -1.41
CA LYS A 50 -10.04 -13.05 0.04
C LYS A 50 -8.93 -12.08 0.46
N GLY A 51 -8.15 -11.58 -0.50
CA GLY A 51 -7.00 -10.72 -0.27
C GLY A 51 -5.80 -11.44 0.34
N GLU A 52 -5.74 -12.77 0.28
CA GLU A 52 -4.57 -13.52 0.79
C GLU A 52 -3.41 -13.42 -0.21
N ILE A 53 -2.23 -13.10 0.31
CA ILE A 53 -0.98 -12.94 -0.43
C ILE A 53 -0.13 -14.20 -0.22
N LYS A 54 0.32 -14.81 -1.33
CA LYS A 54 1.20 -15.98 -1.33
C LYS A 54 2.25 -15.86 -2.45
N PRO A 55 3.55 -15.97 -2.16
CA PRO A 55 4.15 -16.12 -0.82
C PRO A 55 3.92 -14.87 0.05
N VAL A 56 4.02 -15.03 1.38
CA VAL A 56 3.94 -13.89 2.31
C VAL A 56 5.10 -12.91 2.05
N ILE A 57 4.88 -11.64 2.34
CA ILE A 57 5.89 -10.59 2.19
C ILE A 57 6.52 -10.36 3.55
N ASP A 58 7.84 -10.48 3.60
CA ASP A 58 8.63 -10.26 4.81
C ASP A 58 9.06 -8.79 4.87
N LEU A 59 8.42 -8.05 5.78
CA LEU A 59 8.70 -6.66 6.09
C LEU A 59 9.06 -6.52 7.58
N THR A 60 9.27 -5.29 8.02
CA THR A 60 9.64 -4.96 9.40
C THR A 60 8.87 -3.73 9.85
N TYR A 61 8.48 -3.70 11.12
CA TYR A 61 8.00 -2.49 11.78
C TYR A 61 9.16 -1.52 12.05
N ASP A 62 8.82 -0.30 12.42
CA ASP A 62 9.76 0.77 12.80
C ASP A 62 10.73 0.33 13.93
N ASN A 63 10.24 -0.49 14.86
CA ASN A 63 10.97 -1.01 16.01
C ASN A 63 11.73 -2.34 15.77
N ASP A 64 12.06 -2.66 14.53
CA ASP A 64 12.75 -3.89 14.10
C ASP A 64 11.97 -5.20 14.33
N LYS A 65 10.69 -5.13 14.72
CA LYS A 65 9.87 -6.34 14.86
C LYS A 65 9.45 -6.87 13.49
N PRO A 66 9.48 -8.20 13.27
CA PRO A 66 9.00 -8.80 12.03
C PRO A 66 7.55 -8.42 11.72
N TRP A 67 7.31 -8.03 10.48
CA TRP A 67 5.98 -7.73 9.96
C TRP A 67 5.69 -8.62 8.76
N ILE A 68 5.08 -9.77 9.02
CA ILE A 68 4.74 -10.75 7.99
C ILE A 68 3.40 -10.40 7.37
N VAL A 69 3.44 -9.88 6.14
CA VAL A 69 2.24 -9.50 5.39
C VAL A 69 1.74 -10.71 4.60
N SER A 70 0.59 -11.21 5.04
CA SER A 70 -0.11 -12.36 4.44
C SER A 70 -1.43 -11.97 3.80
N LYS A 71 -1.90 -10.73 4.02
CA LYS A 71 -3.15 -10.20 3.46
C LYS A 71 -2.99 -8.77 2.98
N VAL A 72 -3.71 -8.42 1.91
CA VAL A 72 -3.77 -7.07 1.33
C VAL A 72 -4.17 -6.03 2.38
N SER A 73 -5.15 -6.33 3.23
CA SER A 73 -5.63 -5.40 4.26
C SER A 73 -4.57 -5.00 5.29
N GLN A 74 -3.49 -5.78 5.44
CA GLN A 74 -2.41 -5.44 6.37
C GLN A 74 -1.51 -4.33 5.82
N ILE A 75 -1.34 -4.26 4.50
CA ILE A 75 -0.35 -3.38 3.84
C ILE A 75 -1.01 -2.25 3.04
N ALA A 76 -2.24 -2.43 2.57
CA ALA A 76 -2.95 -1.42 1.77
C ALA A 76 -3.03 -0.03 2.44
N PRO A 77 -3.21 0.12 3.77
CA PRO A 77 -3.22 1.43 4.42
C PRO A 77 -1.89 2.19 4.39
N ASP A 78 -0.78 1.51 4.11
CA ASP A 78 0.56 2.12 4.01
C ASP A 78 0.92 2.46 2.55
N MET A 79 0.08 2.12 1.57
CA MET A 79 0.35 2.26 0.14
C MET A 79 -0.33 3.50 -0.44
N GLY A 80 0.43 4.34 -1.14
CA GLY A 80 -0.09 5.46 -1.94
C GLY A 80 -0.29 5.07 -3.41
N LEU A 81 0.75 4.51 -4.04
CA LEU A 81 0.73 4.10 -5.45
C LEU A 81 1.30 2.69 -5.66
N PHE A 82 0.71 1.99 -6.64
CA PHE A 82 1.18 0.68 -7.05
C PHE A 82 2.04 0.75 -8.31
N LYS A 83 3.18 0.04 -8.30
CA LYS A 83 3.99 -0.19 -9.49
C LYS A 83 3.21 -0.99 -10.52
N TYR A 84 3.29 -0.56 -11.77
CA TYR A 84 2.70 -1.30 -12.88
C TYR A 84 3.51 -2.58 -13.15
N GLU A 85 2.88 -3.74 -12.92
CA GLU A 85 3.51 -5.06 -13.11
C GLU A 85 3.08 -5.74 -14.44
N GLY A 86 2.71 -4.98 -15.48
CA GLY A 86 2.26 -5.54 -16.76
C GLY A 86 0.83 -6.11 -16.75
N GLY A 87 0.35 -6.56 -17.90
CA GLY A 87 -1.02 -7.08 -18.08
C GLY A 87 -1.22 -8.50 -17.53
N SER A 88 -2.29 -8.71 -16.77
CA SER A 88 -2.97 -10.01 -16.70
C SER A 88 -4.39 -9.75 -17.16
N SER A 89 -4.78 -10.37 -18.29
CA SER A 89 -6.14 -10.45 -18.89
C SER A 89 -7.17 -9.57 -18.19
N SER A 90 -7.59 -8.49 -18.87
CA SER A 90 -8.68 -7.50 -18.67
C SER A 90 -9.67 -7.61 -17.48
N ASN A 91 -9.87 -8.78 -16.88
CA ASN A 91 -10.64 -9.02 -15.67
C ASN A 91 -9.89 -8.82 -14.34
N LEU A 92 -8.56 -8.74 -14.30
CA LEU A 92 -7.83 -8.65 -13.03
C LEU A 92 -7.59 -7.20 -12.58
N ALA A 93 -7.23 -6.30 -13.50
CA ALA A 93 -7.09 -4.87 -13.23
C ALA A 93 -8.40 -4.25 -12.70
N SER A 94 -9.56 -4.66 -13.23
CA SER A 94 -10.87 -4.22 -12.74
C SER A 94 -11.20 -4.75 -11.35
N ARG A 95 -10.71 -5.94 -10.99
CA ARG A 95 -10.87 -6.51 -9.64
C ARG A 95 -9.98 -5.81 -8.63
N PHE A 96 -8.73 -5.49 -9.00
CA PHE A 96 -7.84 -4.69 -8.17
C PHE A 96 -8.38 -3.31 -7.92
N TYR A 97 -8.86 -2.65 -8.96
CA TYR A 97 -9.51 -1.35 -8.84
C TYR A 97 -10.73 -1.42 -7.92
N LYS A 98 -11.60 -2.44 -8.05
CA LYS A 98 -12.75 -2.61 -7.14
C LYS A 98 -12.36 -2.83 -5.68
N VAL A 99 -11.35 -3.65 -5.41
CA VAL A 99 -10.88 -3.87 -4.02
C VAL A 99 -10.27 -2.60 -3.45
N LEU A 100 -9.44 -1.91 -4.24
CA LEU A 100 -8.81 -0.64 -3.85
C LEU A 100 -9.86 0.44 -3.56
N MET A 101 -10.80 0.64 -4.48
CA MET A 101 -11.88 1.61 -4.30
C MET A 101 -12.77 1.24 -3.12
N ASN A 102 -13.06 -0.04 -2.88
CA ASN A 102 -13.82 -0.45 -1.69
C ASN A 102 -13.08 -0.11 -0.39
N VAL A 103 -11.76 -0.33 -0.33
CA VAL A 103 -10.96 0.04 0.86
C VAL A 103 -10.96 1.55 1.07
N PHE A 104 -10.73 2.34 0.02
CA PHE A 104 -10.81 3.81 0.11
C PHE A 104 -12.20 4.29 0.51
N ARG A 105 -13.27 3.69 -0.03
CA ARG A 105 -14.66 4.05 0.31
C ARG A 105 -15.01 3.71 1.75
N VAL A 106 -14.60 2.54 2.25
CA VAL A 106 -14.80 2.14 3.66
C VAL A 106 -14.04 3.07 4.61
N ASN A 107 -12.81 3.48 4.25
CA ASN A 107 -12.01 4.38 5.08
C ASN A 107 -12.53 5.83 5.07
N ASN A 108 -13.24 6.25 4.01
CA ASN A 108 -13.71 7.64 3.82
C ASN A 108 -15.23 7.84 4.03
N ASN A 109 -16.00 6.82 4.46
CA ASN A 109 -17.47 6.89 4.61
C ASN A 109 -18.24 7.44 3.38
N ILE A 110 -17.73 7.22 2.17
CA ILE A 110 -18.39 7.69 0.94
C ILE A 110 -19.50 6.70 0.57
N GLY A 111 -20.74 7.10 0.89
CA GLY A 111 -21.97 6.36 0.57
C GLY A 111 -22.13 6.10 -0.93
N ASP A 112 -22.89 5.05 -1.28
CA ASP A 112 -23.07 4.54 -2.64
C ASP A 112 -23.62 5.53 -3.67
N ASP A 113 -24.02 6.72 -3.25
CA ASP A 113 -24.74 7.69 -4.08
C ASP A 113 -23.83 8.61 -4.92
N GLU A 114 -22.52 8.62 -4.71
CA GLU A 114 -21.57 9.51 -5.44
C GLU A 114 -20.68 8.78 -6.48
N ALA A 115 -20.87 7.47 -6.66
CA ALA A 115 -19.98 6.64 -7.49
C ALA A 115 -20.31 6.65 -9.00
N ALA A 116 -21.25 7.49 -9.47
CA ALA A 116 -21.70 7.49 -10.86
C ALA A 116 -21.00 8.54 -11.76
N GLU A 117 -20.09 9.36 -11.22
CA GLU A 117 -19.45 10.46 -11.97
C GLU A 117 -17.91 10.44 -12.00
N LEU A 118 -17.28 9.28 -11.79
CA LEU A 118 -15.84 9.06 -12.04
C LEU A 118 -15.61 7.78 -12.85
#